data_AF-A0A238BMM3-F1
#
_entry.id   AF-A0A238BMM3-F1
#
_cell.length_a   1.000
_cell.length_b   1.000
_cell.length_c   1.000
_cell.angle_alpha   90.00
_cell.angle_beta   90.00
_cell.angle_gamma   90.00
#
_symmetry.space_group_name_H-M   'P 1'
#
loop_
_entity.id
_entity.type
_entity.pdbx_description
1 polymer ?
#
loop_
_entity_poly.entity_id
_entity_poly.type
_entity_poly.pdbx_seq_one_letter_code
_entity_poly.pdbx_strand_id
1 'polypeptide(L)'
;MNNRYIEVFNVTESEVVWMTRHNVIRKGDQDTPYNFVVRLRGIPFSATVDDVKEFFSGLEVADVVIDKELGGRPSGEAFVRFASKQHAEMALERNRNNMGSSVNEEILKRLSRLDYPA
;
A
#
# COMPACT_ATOMS: atom_id res chain seq x y z
N MET A 1 18.90 12.99 -11.66
CA MET A 1 17.73 12.07 -11.68
C MET A 1 17.08 12.17 -10.32
N ASN A 2 15.87 12.75 -10.24
CA ASN A 2 15.17 12.89 -8.96
C ASN A 2 14.69 11.51 -8.52
N ASN A 3 15.45 10.84 -7.65
CA ASN A 3 15.01 9.61 -6.99
C ASN A 3 13.79 9.95 -6.12
N ARG A 4 12.58 9.72 -6.65
CA ARG A 4 11.35 9.77 -5.87
C ARG A 4 11.23 8.45 -5.13
N TYR A 5 11.55 8.47 -3.84
CA TYR A 5 11.29 7.34 -2.96
C TYR A 5 9.80 7.30 -2.64
N ILE A 6 9.25 6.09 -2.57
CA ILE A 6 7.88 5.89 -2.13
C ILE A 6 7.91 5.80 -0.61
N GLU A 7 7.14 6.66 0.01
CA GLU A 7 6.92 6.63 1.44
C GLU A 7 5.64 5.86 1.73
N VAL A 8 5.70 4.93 2.68
CA VAL A 8 4.55 4.14 3.12
C VAL A 8 4.22 4.55 4.55
N PHE A 9 2.97 4.99 4.77
CA PHE A 9 2.49 5.50 6.05
C PHE A 9 1.28 4.71 6.53
N ASN A 10 1.09 4.66 7.85
CA ASN A 10 -0.21 4.31 8.43
C ASN A 10 -1.25 5.37 8.06
N VAL A 11 -2.48 4.91 7.83
CA VAL A 11 -3.64 5.77 7.61
C VAL A 11 -4.04 6.41 8.93
N THR A 12 -4.30 7.72 8.93
CA THR A 12 -4.77 8.45 10.11
C THR A 12 -6.30 8.41 10.21
N GLU A 13 -6.86 8.73 11.37
CA GLU A 13 -8.32 8.76 11.55
C GLU A 13 -9.04 9.70 10.57
N SER A 14 -8.43 10.85 10.24
CA SER A 14 -8.97 11.78 9.24
C SER A 14 -9.02 11.16 7.84
N GLU A 15 -7.98 10.40 7.47
CA GLU A 15 -7.90 9.71 6.19
C GLU A 15 -8.89 8.55 6.11
N VAL A 16 -9.10 7.83 7.22
CA VAL A 16 -10.13 6.79 7.32
C VAL A 16 -11.52 7.32 6.99
N VAL A 17 -11.86 8.52 7.48
CA VAL A 17 -13.13 9.17 7.16
C VAL A 17 -13.22 9.47 5.67
N TRP A 18 -12.15 10.00 5.07
CA TRP A 18 -12.09 10.25 3.63
C TRP A 18 -12.27 8.95 2.84
N MET A 19 -11.57 7.89 3.22
CA MET A 19 -11.60 6.57 2.59
C MET A 19 -12.98 5.92 2.64
N THR A 20 -13.69 6.08 3.77
CA THR A 20 -15.07 5.60 3.91
C THR A 20 -16.02 6.33 2.97
N ARG A 21 -15.83 7.65 2.79
CA ARG A 21 -16.65 8.47 1.87
C ARG A 21 -16.40 8.14 0.41
N HIS A 22 -15.17 7.73 0.07
CA HIS A 22 -14.76 7.35 -1.27
C HIS A 22 -14.88 5.83 -1.53
N ASN A 23 -15.55 5.09 -0.63
CA ASN A 23 -15.81 3.65 -0.75
C ASN A 23 -14.56 2.77 -0.85
N VAL A 24 -13.41 3.28 -0.37
CA VAL A 24 -12.15 2.52 -0.27
C VAL A 24 -12.24 1.48 0.86
N ILE A 25 -12.95 1.83 1.93
CA ILE A 25 -13.29 0.95 3.06
C ILE A 25 -14.81 0.94 3.20
N ARG A 26 -15.41 -0.25 3.30
CA ARG A 26 -16.86 -0.41 3.44
C ARG A 26 -17.27 -0.37 4.91
N LYS A 27 -18.23 0.50 5.23
CA LYS A 27 -18.81 0.67 6.57
C LYS A 27 -19.76 -0.50 6.86
N GLY A 28 -19.23 -1.60 7.37
CA GLY A 28 -19.99 -2.84 7.61
C GLY A 28 -19.12 -4.00 8.06
N ASP A 29 -17.82 -3.91 7.81
CA ASP A 29 -16.80 -4.81 8.30
C ASP A 29 -16.46 -4.41 9.76
N GLN A 30 -17.38 -4.71 10.67
CA GLN A 30 -17.37 -4.30 12.08
C GLN A 30 -16.21 -4.91 12.89
N ASP A 31 -15.46 -5.84 12.29
CA ASP A 31 -14.30 -6.52 12.89
C ASP A 31 -12.98 -6.17 12.19
N THR A 32 -12.98 -5.51 11.03
CA THR A 32 -11.73 -5.02 10.46
C THR A 32 -11.48 -3.62 10.98
N PRO A 33 -10.60 -3.44 11.98
CA PRO A 33 -10.07 -2.11 12.21
C PRO A 33 -9.46 -1.66 10.88
N TYR A 34 -9.42 -0.36 10.65
CA TYR A 34 -8.79 0.33 9.52
C TYR A 34 -7.29 -0.02 9.32
N ASN A 35 -6.79 -1.06 10.00
CA ASN A 35 -5.44 -1.55 10.18
C ASN A 35 -4.81 -2.16 8.93
N PHE A 36 -5.57 -2.53 7.89
CA PHE A 36 -4.98 -3.21 6.73
C PHE A 36 -4.78 -2.26 5.56
N VAL A 37 -4.85 -0.95 5.80
CA VAL A 37 -4.65 0.05 4.76
C VAL A 37 -3.40 0.84 5.04
N VAL A 38 -2.58 1.01 4.01
CA VAL A 38 -1.43 1.91 4.01
C VAL A 38 -1.65 3.05 3.02
N ARG A 39 -1.06 4.20 3.32
CA ARG A 39 -0.99 5.35 2.42
C ARG A 39 0.40 5.41 1.79
N LEU A 40 0.43 5.42 0.47
CA LEU A 40 1.60 5.67 -0.35
C LEU A 40 1.71 7.16 -0.66
N ARG A 41 2.93 7.70 -0.60
CA ARG A 41 3.25 9.05 -1.07
C ARG A 41 4.47 9.02 -1.98
N GLY A 42 4.50 9.93 -2.95
CA GLY A 42 5.61 10.05 -3.89
C GLY A 42 5.50 9.10 -5.07
N ILE A 43 4.31 8.53 -5.29
CA ILE A 43 4.06 7.71 -6.48
C ILE A 43 4.14 8.58 -7.75
N PRO A 44 4.74 8.10 -8.84
CA PRO A 44 4.79 8.84 -10.09
C PRO A 44 3.37 9.10 -10.59
N PHE A 45 3.17 10.25 -11.24
CA PHE A 45 1.87 10.63 -11.80
C PHE A 45 1.39 9.68 -12.91
N SER A 46 2.29 8.89 -13.50
CA SER A 46 1.96 7.85 -14.45
C SER A 46 1.72 6.48 -13.80
N ALA A 47 1.82 6.37 -12.47
CA ALA A 47 1.62 5.11 -11.76
C ALA A 47 0.20 4.62 -11.97
N THR A 48 0.08 3.34 -12.29
CA THR A 48 -1.18 2.63 -12.41
C THR A 48 -1.44 1.79 -11.15
N VAL A 49 -2.65 1.25 -11.05
CA VAL A 49 -2.98 0.27 -10.00
C VAL A 49 -2.05 -0.95 -10.07
N ASP A 50 -1.61 -1.33 -11.27
CA ASP A 50 -0.72 -2.47 -11.48
C ASP A 50 0.68 -2.20 -10.93
N ASP A 51 1.25 -1.01 -11.20
CA ASP A 51 2.53 -0.59 -10.63
C ASP A 51 2.54 -0.63 -9.09
N VAL A 52 1.42 -0.21 -8.48
CA VAL A 52 1.24 -0.24 -7.03
C VAL A 52 1.14 -1.68 -6.50
N LYS A 53 0.45 -2.57 -7.22
CA LYS A 53 0.41 -4.00 -6.87
C LYS A 53 1.78 -4.65 -7.02
N GLU A 54 2.52 -4.31 -8.06
CA GLU A 54 3.87 -4.82 -8.30
C GLU A 54 4.85 -4.34 -7.23
N PHE A 55 4.73 -3.08 -6.76
CA PHE A 55 5.50 -2.57 -5.62
C PHE A 55 5.29 -3.40 -4.35
N PHE A 56 4.07 -3.92 -4.16
CA PHE A 56 3.71 -4.81 -3.06
C PHE A 56 3.68 -6.29 -3.46
N SER A 57 4.35 -6.67 -4.54
CA SER A 57 4.40 -8.07 -4.97
C SER A 57 4.92 -8.98 -3.85
N GLY A 58 4.22 -10.10 -3.63
CA GLY A 58 4.42 -11.00 -2.48
C GLY A 58 3.52 -10.68 -1.27
N LEU A 59 2.72 -9.61 -1.32
CA LEU A 59 1.68 -9.31 -0.34
C LEU A 59 0.30 -9.38 -0.98
N GLU A 60 -0.71 -9.81 -0.23
CA GLU A 60 -2.07 -9.91 -0.76
C GLU A 60 -2.79 -8.56 -0.69
N VAL A 61 -2.84 -7.87 -1.84
CA VAL A 61 -3.53 -6.58 -2.01
C VAL A 61 -5.00 -6.81 -2.37
N ALA A 62 -5.90 -6.36 -1.50
CA ALA A 62 -7.33 -6.47 -1.69
C ALA A 62 -7.90 -5.34 -2.57
N ASP A 63 -7.37 -4.11 -2.44
CA ASP A 63 -7.86 -2.95 -3.19
C ASP A 63 -6.80 -1.84 -3.29
N VAL A 64 -6.84 -1.04 -4.35
CA VAL A 64 -5.91 0.08 -4.57
C VAL A 64 -6.68 1.28 -5.09
N VAL A 65 -6.52 2.41 -4.43
CA VAL A 65 -7.16 3.67 -4.79
C VAL A 65 -6.10 4.74 -4.93
N ILE A 66 -5.89 5.23 -6.15
CA ILE A 66 -4.99 6.34 -6.43
C ILE A 66 -5.74 7.64 -6.20
N ASP A 67 -5.21 8.49 -5.32
CA ASP A 67 -5.79 9.79 -5.05
C ASP A 67 -5.61 10.72 -6.25
N LYS A 68 -6.67 11.46 -6.56
CA LYS A 68 -6.71 12.38 -7.69
C LYS A 68 -7.19 13.73 -7.19
N GLU A 69 -6.45 14.77 -7.56
CA GLU A 69 -6.75 16.16 -7.26
C GLU A 69 -8.01 16.62 -8.02
N LEU A 70 -8.60 17.76 -7.60
CA LEU A 70 -9.71 18.41 -8.28
C LEU A 70 -9.29 18.82 -9.71
N GLY A 71 -9.61 17.96 -10.68
CA GLY A 71 -9.11 18.05 -12.05
C GLY A 71 -8.70 16.71 -12.64
N GLY A 72 -8.74 15.63 -11.84
CA GLY A 72 -8.47 14.26 -12.28
C GLY A 72 -6.99 13.94 -12.44
N ARG A 73 -6.10 14.89 -12.10
CA ARG A 73 -4.66 14.66 -12.05
C ARG A 73 -4.32 13.84 -10.81
N PRO A 74 -3.48 12.81 -10.91
CA PRO A 74 -3.05 12.05 -9.74
C PRO A 74 -2.28 12.97 -8.78
N SER A 75 -2.61 12.90 -7.49
CA SER A 75 -1.98 13.70 -6.44
C SER A 75 -0.53 13.26 -6.15
N GLY A 76 -0.16 12.06 -6.61
CA GLY A 76 1.09 11.40 -6.19
C GLY A 76 0.93 10.65 -4.87
N GLU A 77 -0.32 10.36 -4.49
CA GLU A 77 -0.71 9.61 -3.32
C GLU A 77 -1.62 8.45 -3.72
N ALA A 78 -1.54 7.34 -2.98
CA ALA A 78 -2.46 6.21 -3.15
C ALA A 78 -2.73 5.53 -1.82
N PHE A 79 -3.86 4.86 -1.73
CA PHE A 79 -4.27 4.04 -0.61
C PHE A 79 -4.36 2.59 -1.05
N VAL A 80 -3.74 1.71 -0.28
CA VAL A 80 -3.70 0.29 -0.60
C VAL A 80 -4.28 -0.49 0.57
N ARG A 81 -5.36 -1.21 0.31
CA ARG A 81 -5.98 -2.14 1.25
C ARG A 81 -5.40 -3.53 1.02
N PHE A 82 -4.92 -4.15 2.08
CA PHE A 82 -4.46 -5.54 2.08
C PHE A 82 -5.55 -6.46 2.60
N ALA A 83 -5.42 -7.75 2.28
CA ALA A 83 -6.33 -8.78 2.75
C ALA A 83 -6.16 -9.12 4.23
N SER A 84 -5.01 -8.78 4.85
CA SER A 84 -4.74 -9.08 6.26
C SER A 84 -3.80 -8.08 6.92
N LYS A 85 -3.84 -8.01 8.26
CA LYS A 85 -2.99 -7.15 9.08
C LYS A 85 -1.50 -7.36 8.82
N GLN A 86 -1.09 -8.62 8.76
CA GLN A 86 0.31 -9.00 8.55
C GLN A 86 0.84 -8.44 7.24
N HIS A 87 0.07 -8.53 6.14
CA HIS A 87 0.47 -7.94 4.87
C HIS A 87 0.58 -6.41 4.94
N ALA A 88 -0.32 -5.73 5.66
CA ALA A 88 -0.22 -4.28 5.85
C ALA A 88 0.99 -3.88 6.73
N GLU A 89 1.30 -4.65 7.77
CA GLU A 89 2.48 -4.42 8.60
C GLU A 89 3.78 -4.61 7.79
N MET A 90 3.84 -5.66 6.96
CA MET A 90 4.96 -5.88 6.04
C MET A 90 5.05 -4.80 4.96
N ALA A 91 3.92 -4.25 4.51
CA ALA A 91 3.90 -3.13 3.57
C ALA A 91 4.50 -1.86 4.19
N LEU A 92 4.26 -1.61 5.48
CA LEU A 92 4.87 -0.49 6.20
C LEU A 92 6.40 -0.64 6.30
N GLU A 93 6.90 -1.87 6.39
CA GLU A 93 8.35 -2.15 6.35
C GLU A 93 8.98 -1.83 4.99
N ARG A 94 8.19 -1.72 3.91
CA ARG A 94 8.67 -1.31 2.56
C ARG A 94 8.87 0.20 2.40
N ASN A 95 8.74 0.99 3.46
CA ASN A 95 8.93 2.44 3.45
C ASN A 95 10.31 2.85 2.88
N ARG A 96 10.34 3.90 2.05
CA ARG A 96 11.52 4.46 1.35
C ARG A 96 12.11 3.59 0.25
N ASN A 97 11.33 2.67 -0.33
CA ASN A 97 11.74 1.95 -1.54
C ASN A 97 11.35 2.68 -2.82
N ASN A 98 12.05 2.36 -3.90
CA ASN A 98 11.79 2.93 -5.22
C ASN A 98 10.84 2.02 -5.99
N MET A 99 9.89 2.61 -6.73
CA MET A 99 9.13 1.89 -7.74
C MET A 99 10.10 1.36 -8.80
N GLY A 100 10.15 0.04 -8.99
CA GLY A 100 11.05 -0.62 -9.93
C GLY A 100 12.44 -1.01 -9.39
N SER A 101 12.73 -0.83 -8.10
CA SER A 101 13.94 -1.41 -7.48
C SER A 101 13.61 -2.74 -6.83
N SER A 102 14.28 -3.81 -7.28
CA SER A 102 14.04 -5.21 -6.92
C SER A 102 14.38 -5.59 -5.48
N VAL A 103 14.02 -4.79 -4.47
CA VAL A 103 14.07 -5.16 -3.05
C VAL A 103 13.10 -6.28 -2.65
N ASN A 104 12.36 -6.84 -3.61
CA ASN A 104 11.41 -7.94 -3.41
C ASN A 104 12.07 -9.24 -2.90
N GLU A 105 13.35 -9.47 -3.16
CA GLU A 105 14.02 -10.72 -2.79
C GLU A 105 14.26 -10.88 -1.28
N GLU A 106 14.45 -9.80 -0.52
CA GLU A 106 14.84 -9.93 0.90
C GLU A 106 13.64 -10.32 1.78
N ILE A 107 12.44 -9.81 1.47
CA ILE A 107 11.20 -10.16 2.19
C ILE A 107 10.74 -11.58 1.84
N LEU A 108 10.83 -11.98 0.56
CA LEU A 108 10.52 -13.36 0.15
C LEU A 108 11.51 -14.36 0.78
N LYS A 109 12.81 -14.02 0.87
CA LYS A 109 13.80 -14.82 1.59
C LYS A 109 13.58 -14.87 3.10
N ARG A 110 12.94 -13.86 3.69
CA ARG A 110 12.57 -13.85 5.11
C ARG A 110 11.35 -14.72 5.36
N LEU A 111 10.33 -14.64 4.50
CA LEU A 111 9.13 -15.47 4.54
C LEU A 111 9.46 -16.96 4.29
N SER A 112 10.31 -17.26 3.31
CA SER A 112 10.75 -18.64 3.03
C SER A 112 11.63 -19.26 4.13
N ARG A 113 12.11 -18.45 5.08
CA ARG A 113 12.87 -18.92 6.26
C ARG A 113 11.99 -19.08 7.50
N LEU A 114 10.72 -18.65 7.44
CA LEU A 114 9.79 -18.69 8.56
C LEU A 114 8.76 -19.83 8.46
N ASP A 115 8.65 -20.51 7.32
CA ASP A 115 7.80 -21.70 7.17
C ASP A 115 8.59 -22.86 6.53
N TYR A 116 9.25 -23.66 7.37
CA TYR A 116 9.29 -25.14 7.29
C TYR A 116 10.00 -25.69 8.55
N PRO A 117 9.29 -26.31 9.51
CA PRO A 117 9.93 -27.22 10.46
C PRO A 117 10.50 -28.43 9.70
N ALA A 118 11.64 -28.94 10.20
CA ALA A 118 12.39 -30.07 9.64
C ALA A 118 11.59 -31.36 9.51
#